data_AF-A0A383CVW5-F1
#
_entry.id   AF-A0A383CVW5-F1
#
_cell.length_a   1.000
_cell.length_b   1.000
_cell.length_c   1.000
_cell.angle_alpha   90.00
_cell.angle_beta   90.00
_cell.angle_gamma   90.00
#
_symmetry.space_group_name_H-M   'P 1'
#
loop_
_entity.id
_entity.type
_entity.pdbx_description
1 polymer ?
#
loop_
_entity_poly.entity_id
_entity_poly.type
_entity_poly.pdbx_seq_one_letter_code
_entity_poly.pdbx_strand_id
1 'polypeptide(L)'
;MAKVHYVDNRKFLIALIQHRRARNHAKLRGDDPPLVPEYIGECFLKIGTHLSFKPNFANYTYREDMVSDGVENCLVYMHNFNPRKSRNPFGYFTS
;
A
#
# COMPACT_ATOMS: atom_id res chain seq x y z
N MET A 1 -5.01 17.14 20.45
CA MET A 1 -5.77 16.47 19.38
C MET A 1 -5.03 15.21 18.98
N ALA A 2 -5.68 14.05 18.95
CA ALA A 2 -5.06 12.84 18.44
C ALA A 2 -4.68 13.06 16.96
N LYS A 3 -3.45 12.69 16.58
CA LYS A 3 -2.99 12.77 15.18
C LYS A 3 -3.92 11.88 14.35
N VAL A 4 -4.81 12.48 13.56
CA VAL A 4 -5.70 11.72 12.68
C VAL A 4 -4.82 11.09 11.61
N HIS A 5 -4.64 9.78 11.71
CA HIS A 5 -3.94 9.02 10.70
C HIS A 5 -4.91 8.76 9.54
N TYR A 6 -4.62 9.33 8.37
CA TYR A 6 -5.43 9.18 7.16
C TYR A 6 -5.40 7.73 6.60
N VAL A 7 -4.55 6.87 7.17
CA VAL A 7 -4.54 5.42 6.99
C VAL A 7 -4.53 4.76 8.37
N ASP A 8 -5.48 3.85 8.61
CA ASP A 8 -5.47 2.97 9.79
C ASP A 8 -4.45 1.84 9.56
N ASN A 9 -3.27 2.00 10.17
CA ASN A 9 -2.16 1.09 10.00
C ASN A 9 -2.47 -0.35 10.47
N ARG A 10 -3.36 -0.51 11.46
CA ARG A 10 -3.74 -1.84 11.97
C ARG A 10 -4.64 -2.56 10.98
N LYS A 11 -5.66 -1.87 10.46
CA LYS A 11 -6.53 -2.42 9.41
C LYS A 11 -5.73 -2.70 8.14
N PHE A 12 -4.82 -1.81 7.76
CA PHE A 12 -3.95 -2.00 6.60
C PHE A 12 -3.07 -3.25 6.73
N LEU A 13 -2.45 -3.46 7.91
CA LEU A 13 -1.67 -4.67 8.20
C LEU A 13 -2.52 -5.95 8.07
N ILE A 14 -3.74 -5.94 8.62
CA ILE A 14 -4.64 -7.08 8.57
C ILE A 14 -5.00 -7.42 7.11
N ALA A 15 -5.35 -6.42 6.30
CA ALA A 15 -5.68 -6.60 4.90
C ALA A 15 -4.50 -7.20 4.10
N LEU A 16 -3.28 -6.70 4.31
CA LEU A 16 -2.07 -7.23 3.67
C LEU A 16 -1.80 -8.68 4.08
N ILE A 17 -2.00 -9.04 5.35
CA ILE A 17 -1.84 -10.42 5.83
C ILE A 17 -2.88 -11.34 5.20
N GLN A 18 -4.15 -10.92 5.13
CA GLN A 18 -5.23 -11.69 4.51
C GLN A 18 -4.97 -11.92 3.02
N HIS A 19 -4.64 -10.86 2.28
CA HIS A 19 -4.29 -10.98 0.87
C HIS A 19 -3.08 -11.89 0.65
N ARG A 20 -2.03 -11.77 1.46
CA ARG A 20 -0.85 -12.67 1.39
C ARG A 20 -1.22 -14.14 1.61
N ARG A 21 -2.10 -14.43 2.58
CA ARG A 21 -2.59 -15.80 2.83
C ARG A 21 -3.37 -16.32 1.62
N ALA A 22 -4.29 -15.53 1.08
CA ALA A 22 -5.06 -15.89 -0.11
C ALA A 22 -4.16 -16.17 -1.31
N ARG A 23 -3.18 -15.30 -1.57
CA ARG A 23 -2.19 -15.48 -2.64
C ARG A 23 -1.36 -16.75 -2.46
N ASN A 24 -0.94 -17.06 -1.24
CA ASN A 24 -0.21 -18.30 -0.97
C ASN A 24 -1.07 -19.54 -1.22
N HIS A 25 -2.35 -19.52 -0.83
CA HIS A 25 -3.27 -20.61 -1.11
C HIS A 25 -3.51 -20.79 -2.61
N ALA A 26 -3.71 -19.70 -3.36
CA ALA A 26 -3.83 -19.74 -4.83
C ALA A 26 -2.58 -20.37 -5.48
N LYS A 27 -1.39 -19.92 -5.06
CA LYS A 27 -0.11 -20.48 -5.53
C LYS A 27 0.03 -21.98 -5.24
N LEU A 28 -0.43 -22.45 -4.09
CA LEU A 28 -0.37 -23.89 -3.74
C LEU A 28 -1.32 -24.74 -4.60
N ARG A 29 -2.40 -24.15 -5.11
CA ARG A 29 -3.37 -24.83 -6.00
C ARG A 29 -3.06 -24.67 -7.48
N GLY A 30 -2.12 -23.79 -7.84
CA GLY A 30 -1.85 -23.44 -9.23
C GLY A 30 -2.85 -22.46 -9.83
N ASP A 31 -3.63 -21.77 -8.99
CA ASP A 31 -4.60 -20.76 -9.42
C ASP A 31 -3.92 -19.40 -9.67
N ASP A 32 -4.61 -18.54 -10.42
CA ASP A 32 -4.24 -17.13 -10.56
C ASP A 32 -4.24 -16.40 -9.21
N PRO A 33 -3.38 -15.37 -9.04
CA PRO A 33 -3.36 -14.58 -7.83
C PRO A 33 -4.72 -13.90 -7.60
N PRO A 34 -5.17 -13.78 -6.33
CA PRO A 34 -6.41 -13.10 -6.03
C PRO A 34 -6.33 -11.62 -6.38
N LEU A 35 -7.48 -11.03 -6.70
CA LEU A 35 -7.59 -9.58 -6.86
C LEU A 35 -7.17 -8.86 -5.58
N VAL A 36 -6.52 -7.71 -5.75
CA VAL A 36 -6.14 -6.84 -4.64
C VAL A 36 -7.41 -6.20 -4.07
N PRO A 37 -7.66 -6.29 -2.76
CA PRO A 37 -8.79 -5.60 -2.13
C PRO A 37 -8.74 -4.09 -2.36
N GLU A 38 -9.88 -3.47 -2.68
CA GLU A 38 -10.00 -2.02 -2.92
C GLU A 38 -9.43 -1.20 -1.76
N TYR A 39 -9.66 -1.64 -0.52
CA TYR A 39 -9.11 -1.00 0.68
C TYR A 39 -7.58 -0.88 0.68
N ILE A 40 -6.86 -1.87 0.14
CA ILE A 40 -5.39 -1.80 0.00
C ILE A 40 -5.01 -0.72 -1.03
N GLY A 41 -5.70 -0.70 -2.17
CA GLY A 41 -5.52 0.33 -3.20
C GLY A 41 -5.80 1.74 -2.67
N GLU A 42 -6.89 1.92 -1.93
CA GLU A 42 -7.20 3.18 -1.26
C GLU A 42 -6.12 3.62 -0.29
N CYS A 43 -5.53 2.69 0.47
CA CYS A 43 -4.44 3.03 1.39
C CYS A 43 -3.22 3.56 0.63
N PHE A 44 -2.84 2.91 -0.47
CA PHE A 44 -1.74 3.37 -1.32
C PHE A 44 -2.04 4.72 -1.97
N LEU A 45 -3.26 4.91 -2.50
CA LEU A 45 -3.67 6.18 -3.08
C LEU A 45 -3.61 7.30 -2.03
N LYS A 46 -4.17 7.08 -0.83
CA LYS A 46 -4.11 8.05 0.28
C LYS A 46 -2.67 8.38 0.68
N ILE A 47 -1.77 7.38 0.71
CA ILE A 47 -0.34 7.59 0.98
C ILE A 47 0.30 8.45 -0.12
N GLY A 48 0.19 8.04 -1.38
CA GLY A 48 0.78 8.73 -2.52
C GLY A 48 0.29 10.18 -2.64
N THR A 49 -1.03 10.38 -2.60
CA THR A 49 -1.65 11.71 -2.64
C THR A 49 -1.13 12.60 -1.50
N HIS A 50 -1.06 12.09 -0.27
CA HIS A 50 -0.56 12.88 0.86
C HIS A 50 0.93 13.23 0.73
N LEU A 51 1.77 12.29 0.28
CA LEU A 51 3.18 12.55 0.03
C LEU A 51 3.39 13.59 -1.08
N SER A 52 2.51 13.60 -2.09
CA SER A 52 2.56 14.56 -3.20
C SER A 52 2.38 16.02 -2.77
N PHE A 53 1.79 16.28 -1.60
CA PHE A 53 1.63 17.63 -1.04
C PHE A 53 2.85 18.12 -0.26
N LYS A 54 3.90 17.30 -0.08
CA LYS A 54 5.14 17.77 0.53
C LYS A 54 5.77 18.89 -0.32
N PRO A 55 6.45 19.87 0.27
CA PRO A 55 7.02 21.01 -0.46
C PRO A 55 7.88 20.64 -1.67
N ASN A 56 8.60 19.52 -1.58
CA ASN A 56 9.45 19.01 -2.67
C ASN A 56 8.67 18.59 -3.92
N PHE A 57 7.37 18.28 -3.79
CA PHE A 57 6.53 17.75 -4.86
C PHE A 57 5.31 18.62 -5.17
N ALA A 58 4.97 19.58 -4.30
CA ALA A 58 3.73 20.37 -4.40
C ALA A 58 3.59 21.14 -5.72
N ASN A 59 4.71 21.57 -6.31
CA ASN A 59 4.75 22.33 -7.57
C ASN A 59 5.13 21.46 -8.78
N TYR A 60 5.15 20.14 -8.64
CA TYR A 60 5.48 19.26 -9.76
C TYR A 60 4.30 19.17 -10.74
N THR A 61 4.55 19.46 -12.02
CA THR A 61 3.50 19.53 -13.06
C THR A 61 2.81 18.18 -13.29
N TYR A 62 3.54 17.06 -13.17
CA TYR A 62 3.02 15.69 -13.39
C TYR A 62 2.74 14.96 -12.07
N ARG A 63 2.23 15.68 -11.08
CA ARG A 63 2.01 15.16 -9.72
C ARG A 63 1.05 13.97 -9.68
N GLU A 64 0.01 13.98 -10.51
CA GLU A 64 -0.97 12.88 -10.56
C GLU A 64 -0.37 11.60 -11.18
N ASP A 65 0.43 11.75 -12.23
CA ASP A 65 1.18 10.65 -12.85
C ASP A 65 2.17 10.06 -11.85
N MET A 66 2.94 10.91 -11.15
CA MET A 66 3.87 10.49 -10.09
C MET A 66 3.17 9.71 -8.96
N VAL A 67 1.96 10.11 -8.56
CA VAL A 67 1.16 9.37 -7.58
C VAL A 67 0.73 8.02 -8.14
N SER A 68 0.28 7.99 -9.40
CA SER A 68 -0.16 6.76 -10.07
C SER A 68 0.98 5.74 -10.19
N ASP A 69 2.16 6.18 -10.62
CA ASP A 69 3.37 5.35 -10.70
C ASP A 69 3.76 4.79 -9.32
N GLY A 70 3.68 5.62 -8.27
CA GLY A 70 3.93 5.21 -6.90
C GLY A 70 2.95 4.14 -6.41
N VAL A 71 1.66 4.28 -6.75
CA VAL A 71 0.63 3.29 -6.43
C VAL A 71 0.86 1.98 -7.19
N GLU A 72 1.16 2.05 -8.49
CA GLU A 72 1.48 0.87 -9.29
C GLU A 72 2.68 0.11 -8.71
N ASN A 73 3.76 0.83 -8.37
CA ASN A 73 4.94 0.23 -7.74
C ASN A 73 4.57 -0.49 -6.43
N CYS A 74 3.77 0.15 -5.58
CA CYS A 74 3.28 -0.46 -4.35
C CYS A 74 2.47 -1.73 -4.61
N LEU A 75 1.57 -1.73 -5.60
CA LEU A 75 0.74 -2.89 -5.95
C LEU A 75 1.57 -4.05 -6.50
N VAL A 76 2.53 -3.77 -7.38
CA VAL A 76 3.45 -4.77 -7.94
C VAL A 76 4.26 -5.43 -6.82
N TYR A 77 4.81 -4.64 -5.90
CA TYR A 77 5.76 -5.12 -4.90
C TYR A 77 5.18 -5.36 -3.50
N MET A 78 3.88 -5.17 -3.25
CA MET A 78 3.31 -5.31 -1.89
C MET A 78 3.51 -6.71 -1.28
N HIS A 79 3.66 -7.74 -2.12
CA HIS A 79 3.89 -9.11 -1.65
C HIS A 79 5.27 -9.29 -0.98
N ASN A 80 6.20 -8.36 -1.18
CA ASN A 80 7.51 -8.34 -0.52
C ASN A 80 7.42 -7.92 0.95
N PHE A 81 6.35 -7.20 1.33
CA PHE A 81 6.14 -6.82 2.73
C PHE A 81 6.01 -8.06 3.61
N ASN A 82 6.88 -8.16 4.63
CA ASN A 82 6.92 -9.29 5.55
C ASN A 82 6.37 -8.92 6.93
N PRO A 83 5.14 -9.36 7.29
CA PRO A 83 4.51 -9.04 8.57
C PRO A 83 5.23 -9.66 9.77
N ARG A 84 6.17 -10.61 9.56
CA ARG A 84 7.04 -11.14 10.62
C ARG A 84 8.23 -10.23 10.92
N LYS A 85 8.69 -9.44 9.95
CA LYS A 85 9.83 -8.52 10.09
C LYS A 85 9.38 -7.11 10.48
N SER A 86 8.24 -6.66 9.98
CA SER A 86 7.66 -5.35 10.31
C SER A 86 6.16 -5.48 10.55
N ARG A 87 5.66 -4.82 11.60
CA ARG A 87 4.22 -4.65 11.86
C ARG A 87 3.70 -3.28 11.44
N ASN A 88 4.53 -2.48 10.79
CA ASN A 88 4.21 -1.13 10.36
C ASN A 88 4.24 -1.04 8.82
N PRO A 89 3.15 -1.42 8.12
CA PRO A 89 3.12 -1.31 6.67
C PRO A 89 3.20 0.14 6.20
N PHE A 90 2.56 1.10 6.89
CA PHE A 90 2.68 2.52 6.53
C PHE A 90 4.15 2.96 6.49
N GLY A 91 4.94 2.64 7.52
CA GLY A 91 6.37 2.93 7.54
C GLY A 91 7.12 2.27 6.37
N TYR A 92 6.87 0.98 6.14
CA TYR A 92 7.51 0.24 5.04
C TYR A 92 7.26 0.85 3.66
N PHE A 93 6.02 1.26 3.37
CA PHE A 93 5.62 1.81 2.05
C PHE A 93 5.85 3.33 1.92
N THR A 94 6.40 3.98 2.95
CA THR A 94 6.76 5.40 2.91
C THR A 94 8.26 5.63 3.08
N SER A 95 9.03 4.56 3.27
CA SER A 95 10.49 4.59 3.44
C SER A 95 11.21 4.57 2.10
#